data_AF-A0A2D4M3B1-F1
#
_entry.id   AF-A0A2D4M3B1-F1
#
_cell.length_a   1.000
_cell.length_b   1.000
_cell.length_c   1.000
_cell.angle_alpha   90.00
_cell.angle_beta   90.00
_cell.angle_gamma   90.00
#
_symmetry.space_group_name_H-M   'P 1'
#
loop_
_entity.id
_entity.type
_entity.pdbx_description
1 polymer ?
#
loop_
_entity_poly.entity_id
_entity_poly.type
_entity_poly.pdbx_seq_one_letter_code
_entity_poly.pdbx_strand_id
1 'polypeptide(L)'
;GARVGPSGVPGAGRGALFVHNEGASSMCGHAVLCLGRFALDYGLCQPSPSPGETAVTIHCPCGPVTAFASWDGQRSGSRVRFHSVPAFAAATDITIDVPGYG
;
A
#
# COMPACT_ATOMS: atom_id res chain seq x y z
N GLY A 1 -5.45 1.81 -11.43
CA GLY A 1 -6.59 2.04 -10.52
C GLY A 1 -6.54 1.09 -9.33
N ALA A 2 -7.33 1.35 -8.29
CA ALA A 2 -7.43 0.49 -7.12
C ALA A 2 -8.90 0.29 -6.73
N ARG A 3 -9.32 -0.95 -6.47
CA ARG A 3 -10.63 -1.27 -5.91
C ARG A 3 -10.48 -1.54 -4.41
N VAL A 4 -11.21 -0.80 -3.58
CA VAL A 4 -11.20 -0.94 -2.12
C VAL A 4 -12.40 -1.74 -1.65
N GLY A 5 -12.20 -2.65 -0.70
CA GLY A 5 -13.25 -3.51 -0.16
C GLY A 5 -12.99 -3.93 1.29
N PRO A 6 -13.88 -4.76 1.86
CA PRO A 6 -13.63 -5.38 3.16
C PRO A 6 -12.38 -6.28 3.10
N SER A 7 -11.65 -6.34 4.21
CA SER A 7 -10.54 -7.29 4.38
C SER A 7 -11.06 -8.60 4.95
N GLY A 8 -10.58 -9.74 4.45
CA GLY A 8 -10.77 -11.05 5.07
C GLY A 8 -9.76 -11.36 6.17
N VAL A 9 -8.78 -10.49 6.41
CA VAL A 9 -7.68 -10.69 7.36
C VAL A 9 -7.90 -9.88 8.64
N PRO A 10 -7.86 -10.52 9.83
CA PRO A 10 -7.95 -9.82 11.11
C PRO A 10 -6.86 -8.74 11.24
N GLY A 11 -7.25 -7.52 11.66
CA GLY A 11 -6.32 -6.41 11.87
C GLY A 11 -5.99 -5.57 10.64
N ALA A 12 -6.44 -5.94 9.44
CA ALA A 12 -6.40 -5.07 8.27
C ALA A 12 -7.76 -4.38 8.09
N GLY A 13 -7.78 -3.04 8.17
CA GLY A 13 -9.03 -2.28 8.11
C GLY A 13 -9.74 -2.35 6.76
N ARG A 14 -8.99 -2.51 5.67
CA ARG A 14 -9.50 -2.57 4.28
C ARG A 14 -8.62 -3.48 3.42
N GLY A 15 -9.21 -4.06 2.37
CA GLY A 15 -8.51 -4.73 1.27
C GLY A 15 -8.43 -3.84 0.03
N ALA A 16 -7.37 -4.01 -0.77
CA ALA A 16 -7.18 -3.29 -2.03
C ALA A 16 -6.73 -4.25 -3.15
N LEU A 17 -7.37 -4.15 -4.32
CA LEU A 17 -6.92 -4.79 -5.55
C LEU A 17 -6.43 -3.72 -6.53
N PHE A 18 -5.18 -3.80 -6.97
CA PHE A 18 -4.58 -2.87 -7.93
C PHE A 18 -4.76 -3.39 -9.35
N VAL A 19 -5.13 -2.51 -10.28
CA VAL A 19 -5.36 -2.84 -11.69
C VAL A 19 -4.66 -1.81 -12.58
N HIS A 20 -3.93 -2.27 -13.59
CA HIS A 20 -3.37 -1.46 -14.68
C HIS A 20 -3.83 -2.01 -16.04
N ASN A 21 -3.36 -1.42 -17.14
CA ASN A 21 -3.75 -1.78 -18.50
C ASN A 21 -3.51 -3.28 -18.84
N GLU A 22 -2.58 -3.94 -18.17
CA GLU A 22 -2.22 -5.34 -18.39
C GLU A 22 -2.83 -6.31 -17.36
N GLY A 23 -3.69 -5.81 -16.48
CA GLY A 23 -4.42 -6.64 -15.51
C GLY A 23 -4.16 -6.26 -14.05
N ALA A 24 -4.29 -7.25 -13.17
CA ALA A 24 -4.14 -7.04 -11.73
C ALA A 24 -2.67 -7.07 -11.30
N SER A 25 -2.29 -6.16 -10.41
CA SER A 25 -0.95 -6.13 -9.80
C SER A 25 -1.01 -6.59 -8.35
N SER A 26 0.06 -7.27 -7.92
CA SER A 26 0.23 -7.75 -6.55
C SER A 26 0.44 -6.60 -5.56
N MET A 27 1.05 -5.49 -5.99
CA MET A 27 1.33 -4.32 -5.16
C MET A 27 1.54 -3.07 -6.02
N CYS A 28 1.17 -1.90 -5.50
CA CYS A 28 1.48 -0.61 -6.10
C CYS A 28 1.79 0.42 -5.00
N GLY A 29 3.06 0.74 -4.78
CA GLY A 29 3.50 1.53 -3.63
C GLY A 29 2.89 2.93 -3.59
N HIS A 30 2.79 3.59 -4.74
CA HIS A 30 2.16 4.90 -4.89
C HIS A 30 0.66 4.84 -4.59
N ALA A 31 -0.04 3.77 -4.98
CA ALA A 31 -1.44 3.59 -4.60
C ALA A 31 -1.60 3.36 -3.09
N VAL A 32 -0.69 2.63 -2.44
CA VAL A 32 -0.69 2.45 -0.97
C VAL A 32 -0.58 3.78 -0.24
N LEU A 33 0.31 4.68 -0.68
CA LEU A 33 0.46 6.02 -0.10
C LEU A 33 -0.86 6.82 -0.20
N CYS A 34 -1.49 6.81 -1.38
CA CYS A 34 -2.77 7.48 -1.60
C CYS A 34 -3.90 6.86 -0.77
N LEU A 35 -3.97 5.52 -0.72
CA LEU A 35 -5.00 4.80 0.01
C LEU A 35 -4.87 4.97 1.52
N GLY A 36 -3.66 5.06 2.07
CA GLY A 36 -3.46 5.32 3.51
C GLY A 36 -4.07 6.66 3.92
N ARG A 37 -3.83 7.71 3.12
CA ARG A 37 -4.43 9.04 3.34
C ARG A 37 -5.94 9.03 3.14
N PHE A 38 -6.41 8.43 2.04
CA PHE A 38 -7.83 8.32 1.72
C PHE A 38 -8.59 7.57 2.83
N ALA A 39 -8.04 6.48 3.35
CA ALA A 39 -8.70 5.72 4.40
C ALA A 39 -8.84 6.52 5.71
N LEU A 40 -7.86 7.35 6.05
CA LEU A 40 -7.93 8.24 7.22
C LEU A 40 -8.90 9.39 7.00
N ASP A 41 -8.75 10.12 5.89
CA ASP A 41 -9.55 11.32 5.61
C ASP A 41 -11.05 11.03 5.50
N TYR A 42 -11.41 9.83 5.06
CA TYR A 42 -12.81 9.42 4.86
C TYR A 42 -13.31 8.45 5.95
N GLY A 43 -12.58 8.30 7.05
CA GLY A 43 -13.02 7.48 8.19
C GLY A 43 -13.19 5.99 7.88
N LEU A 44 -12.45 5.48 6.90
CA LEU A 44 -12.46 4.07 6.51
C LEU A 44 -11.63 3.19 7.46
N CYS A 45 -10.83 3.82 8.33
CA CYS A 45 -10.15 3.25 9.49
C CYS A 45 -10.23 4.22 10.67
N GLN A 46 -10.06 3.73 11.89
CA GLN A 46 -10.02 4.58 13.08
C GLN A 46 -8.65 5.28 13.18
N PRO A 47 -8.58 6.62 13.20
CA PRO A 47 -7.33 7.33 13.36
C PRO A 47 -6.80 7.24 14.80
N SER A 48 -5.52 7.57 14.99
CA SER A 48 -4.97 7.77 16.34
C SER A 48 -5.76 8.86 17.07
N PRO A 49 -6.05 8.70 18.38
CA PRO A 49 -6.74 9.72 19.17
C PRO A 49 -5.92 11.00 19.36
N SER A 50 -4.60 10.95 19.16
CA SER A 50 -3.71 12.11 19.22
C SER A 50 -3.14 12.46 17.84
N PRO A 51 -2.89 13.76 17.56
CA PRO A 51 -2.11 14.19 16.40
C PRO A 51 -0.74 13.52 16.37
N GLY A 52 -0.25 13.20 15.18
CA GLY A 52 1.00 12.49 14.99
C GLY A 52 0.99 11.61 13.75
N GLU A 53 1.71 10.50 13.79
CA GLU A 53 1.70 9.52 12.72
C GLU A 53 0.66 8.43 13.01
N THR A 54 -0.23 8.18 12.05
CA THR A 54 -1.26 7.14 12.17
C THR A 54 -0.98 6.01 11.19
N ALA A 55 -1.05 4.77 11.68
CA ALA A 55 -0.88 3.57 10.89
C ALA A 55 -2.21 3.10 10.27
N VAL A 56 -2.15 2.73 9.00
CA VAL A 56 -3.27 2.19 8.22
C VAL A 56 -2.80 0.91 7.55
N THR A 57 -3.31 -0.23 8.00
CA THR A 57 -3.00 -1.54 7.40
C THR A 57 -3.98 -1.85 6.28
N ILE A 58 -3.44 -2.03 5.08
CA ILE A 58 -4.15 -2.36 3.85
C ILE A 58 -3.78 -3.78 3.46
N HIS A 59 -4.78 -4.64 3.28
CA HIS A 59 -4.56 -5.98 2.75
C HIS A 59 -4.46 -5.93 1.22
N CYS A 60 -3.25 -6.13 0.69
CA CYS A 60 -2.96 -6.19 -0.74
C CYS A 60 -2.86 -7.66 -1.20
N PRO A 61 -2.88 -7.97 -2.51
CA PRO A 61 -2.69 -9.35 -2.98
C PRO A 61 -1.31 -9.92 -2.59
N CYS A 62 -0.29 -9.07 -2.42
CA CYS A 62 1.03 -9.47 -1.91
C CYS A 62 1.08 -9.75 -0.39
N GLY A 63 -0.01 -9.45 0.34
CA GLY A 63 -0.06 -9.50 1.80
C GLY A 63 -0.36 -8.13 2.45
N PRO A 64 -0.31 -8.04 3.79
CA PRO A 64 -0.59 -6.81 4.52
C PRO A 64 0.53 -5.78 4.32
N VAL A 65 0.14 -4.55 4.02
CA VAL A 65 1.04 -3.41 3.87
C VAL A 65 0.56 -2.29 4.79
N THR A 66 1.46 -1.73 5.60
CA THR A 66 1.10 -0.66 6.54
C THR A 66 1.57 0.68 6.01
N ALA A 67 0.63 1.57 5.72
CA ALA A 67 0.89 2.97 5.44
C ALA A 67 0.92 3.76 6.76
N PHE A 68 1.80 4.75 6.84
CA PHE A 68 1.94 5.66 7.96
C PHE A 68 1.77 7.07 7.43
N ALA A 69 0.72 7.76 7.85
CA ALA A 69 0.43 9.12 7.41
C ALA A 69 0.43 10.07 8.61
N SER A 70 0.98 11.27 8.42
CA SER A 70 0.80 12.37 9.37
C SER A 70 -0.69 12.69 9.52
N TRP A 71 -1.15 12.95 10.72
CA TRP A 71 -2.54 13.23 11.11
C TRP A 71 -2.56 14.37 12.12
N ASP A 72 -3.36 15.41 11.86
CA ASP A 72 -3.46 16.59 12.75
C ASP A 72 -4.65 16.51 13.74
N GLY A 73 -5.38 15.40 13.74
CA GLY A 73 -6.64 15.25 14.49
C GLY A 73 -7.89 15.36 13.62
N GLN A 74 -7.78 15.89 12.41
CA GLN A 74 -8.90 16.11 11.47
C GLN A 74 -8.59 15.62 10.05
N ARG A 75 -7.34 15.73 9.59
CA ARG A 75 -6.94 15.40 8.22
C ARG A 75 -5.53 14.83 8.13
N SER A 76 -5.31 14.02 7.10
CA SER A 76 -3.99 13.53 6.73
C SER A 76 -3.13 14.60 6.05
N GLY A 77 -1.90 14.74 6.54
CA GLY A 77 -0.87 15.60 5.95
C GLY A 77 -0.20 15.00 4.72
N SER A 78 0.77 15.73 4.15
CA SER A 78 1.49 15.34 2.94
C SER A 78 2.53 14.23 3.15
N ARG A 79 3.05 14.09 4.38
CA ARG A 79 4.07 13.10 4.69
C ARG A 79 3.42 11.74 4.92
N VAL A 80 3.69 10.83 4.00
CA VAL A 80 3.23 9.44 4.06
C VAL A 80 4.36 8.51 3.65
N ARG A 81 4.49 7.40 4.35
CA ARG A 81 5.45 6.31 4.07
C ARG A 81 4.73 4.98 4.24
N PHE A 82 5.35 3.88 3.82
CA PHE A 82 4.80 2.56 4.08
C PHE A 82 5.90 1.55 4.40
N HIS A 83 5.53 0.51 5.15
CA HIS A 83 6.29 -0.72 5.24
C HIS A 83 5.60 -1.76 4.37
N SER A 84 6.33 -2.27 3.37
CA SER A 84 5.87 -3.35 2.52
C SER A 84 6.01 -4.71 3.21
N VAL A 85 5.54 -5.73 2.51
CA VAL A 85 5.87 -7.12 2.83
C VAL A 85 7.37 -7.36 2.64
N PRO A 86 7.96 -8.38 3.28
CA PRO A 86 9.34 -8.76 3.04
C PRO A 86 9.62 -8.96 1.54
N ALA A 87 10.69 -8.33 1.06
CA ALA A 87 11.13 -8.42 -0.33
C ALA A 87 12.55 -8.96 -0.37
N PHE A 88 12.87 -9.71 -1.42
CA PHE A 88 14.17 -10.32 -1.63
C PHE A 88 14.51 -10.35 -3.12
N ALA A 89 15.80 -10.42 -3.45
CA ALA A 89 16.23 -10.65 -4.82
C ALA A 89 16.01 -12.14 -5.15
N ALA A 90 15.18 -12.43 -6.16
CA ALA A 90 14.95 -13.81 -6.60
C ALA A 90 16.19 -14.42 -7.26
N ALA A 91 16.98 -13.59 -7.94
CA ALA A 91 18.29 -13.94 -8.46
C ALA A 91 19.15 -12.68 -8.62
N THR A 92 20.47 -12.86 -8.56
CA THR A 92 21.47 -11.85 -8.87
C THR A 92 22.43 -12.41 -9.91
N ASP A 93 23.17 -11.54 -10.59
CA ASP A 93 24.26 -11.95 -11.49
C ASP A 93 23.83 -12.87 -12.65
N ILE A 94 22.58 -12.72 -13.13
CA ILE A 94 22.07 -13.46 -14.28
C ILE A 94 22.51 -12.78 -15.58
N THR A 95 23.14 -13.55 -16.47
CA THR A 95 23.29 -13.20 -17.88
C THR A 95 22.04 -13.59 -18.66
N ILE A 96 21.46 -12.64 -19.39
CA ILE A 96 20.34 -12.89 -20.31
C ILE A 96 20.81 -12.61 -21.75
N ASP A 97 20.40 -13.46 -22.70
CA ASP A 97 20.57 -13.17 -24.13
C ASP A 97 19.38 -12.33 -24.59
N VAL A 98 19.65 -11.14 -25.13
CA VAL A 98 18.61 -10.26 -25.68
C VAL A 98 18.84 -10.16 -27.19
N PRO A 99 18.07 -10.87 -28.01
CA PRO A 99 18.28 -10.87 -29.46
C PRO A 99 18.32 -9.46 -30.04
N GLY A 100 19.41 -9.11 -30.73
CA GLY A 100 19.65 -7.78 -31.31
C GLY A 100 20.36 -6.79 -30.39
N TYR A 101 20.54 -7.14 -29.11
CA TYR A 101 21.23 -6.34 -28.09
C TYR A 101 22.07 -7.31 -27.25
N GLY A 102 23.29 -7.61 -27.72
CA GLY A 102 24.15 -8.67 -27.15
C GLY A 102 24.46 -8.55 -25.66
#